data_AF-A0A7T8GZS5-F1
#
_entry.id   AF-A0A7T8GZS5-F1
#
_cell.length_a   1.000
_cell.length_b   1.000
_cell.length_c   1.000
_cell.angle_alpha   90.00
_cell.angle_beta   90.00
_cell.angle_gamma   90.00
#
_symmetry.space_group_name_H-M   'P 1'
#
loop_
_entity.id
_entity.type
_entity.pdbx_description
1 polymer ?
#
loop_
_entity_poly.entity_id
_entity_poly.type
_entity_poly.pdbx_seq_one_letter_code
_entity_poly.pdbx_strand_id
1 'polypeptide(L)'
;LVPRTIENTREADETTVKDVAPSANEDDEEAGGEEKEPPQEESIEDQWDILNDEFKSYFDKSYVPKVIITSGDNPHSRSITFMKELSRMIPNAELFWRNKSSIKKIIEGGVEREYTDVVIVNENNRKPNGIVISHLPDGPTAHFKISNVKTTPEMK
;
A
#
# COMPACT_ATOMS: atom_id res chain seq x y z
N LEU A 1 10.23 -13.29 -33.78
CA LEU A 1 10.66 -11.92 -33.44
C LEU A 1 9.85 -11.48 -32.22
N VAL A 2 10.48 -11.29 -31.07
CA VAL A 2 9.80 -10.78 -29.86
C VAL A 2 9.66 -9.26 -30.01
N PRO A 3 8.46 -8.68 -29.83
CA PRO A 3 8.27 -7.24 -29.93
C PRO A 3 9.00 -6.51 -28.79
N ARG A 4 9.64 -5.38 -29.12
CA ARG A 4 10.30 -4.50 -28.15
C ARG A 4 9.29 -3.52 -27.57
N THR A 5 8.80 -3.79 -26.37
CA THR A 5 7.90 -2.93 -25.59
C THR A 5 8.63 -2.34 -24.39
N ILE A 6 8.11 -1.27 -23.80
CA ILE A 6 8.74 -0.62 -22.63
C ILE A 6 8.91 -1.57 -21.44
N GLU A 7 8.01 -2.53 -21.27
CA GLU A 7 8.09 -3.56 -20.24
C GLU A 7 9.26 -4.53 -20.47
N ASN A 8 9.49 -4.96 -21.72
CA ASN A 8 10.55 -5.91 -22.08
C ASN A 8 11.95 -5.26 -22.17
N THR A 9 12.01 -3.93 -22.25
CA THR A 9 13.27 -3.18 -22.35
C THR A 9 13.56 -2.34 -21.12
N ARG A 10 12.94 -2.67 -19.97
CA ARG A 10 13.20 -1.98 -18.71
C ARG A 10 14.64 -2.26 -18.26
N GLU A 11 15.35 -1.23 -17.83
CA GLU A 11 16.66 -1.38 -17.20
C GLU A 11 16.46 -2.01 -15.81
N ALA A 12 17.20 -3.08 -15.53
CA ALA A 12 17.15 -3.73 -14.24
C ALA A 12 17.95 -2.91 -13.22
N ASP A 13 17.27 -2.50 -12.15
CA ASP A 13 17.88 -1.86 -10.98
C ASP A 13 18.15 -2.91 -9.88
N GLU A 14 18.98 -2.57 -8.90
CA GLU A 14 19.35 -3.46 -7.77
C GLU A 14 18.16 -4.01 -6.98
N THR A 15 17.04 -3.29 -6.96
CA THR A 15 15.80 -3.71 -6.26
C THR A 15 14.84 -4.51 -7.13
N THR A 16 15.23 -4.84 -8.37
CA THR A 16 14.41 -5.63 -9.27
C THR A 16 14.40 -7.07 -8.79
N VAL A 17 13.21 -7.54 -8.37
CA VAL A 17 13.03 -8.95 -8.01
C VAL A 17 13.27 -9.80 -9.26
N LYS A 18 14.40 -10.50 -9.29
CA LYS A 18 14.65 -11.54 -10.28
C LYS A 18 13.70 -12.68 -9.92
N ASP A 19 12.85 -13.10 -10.85
CA ASP A 19 11.97 -14.24 -10.63
C ASP A 19 12.84 -15.43 -10.18
N VAL A 20 12.72 -15.79 -8.89
CA VAL A 20 13.27 -17.06 -8.40
C VAL A 20 12.55 -18.10 -9.23
N ALA A 21 13.29 -18.74 -10.14
CA ALA A 21 12.75 -19.77 -11.02
C ALA A 21 11.83 -20.67 -10.19
N PRO A 22 10.60 -20.96 -10.65
CA PRO A 22 9.75 -21.90 -9.93
C PRO A 22 10.60 -23.13 -9.72
N SER A 23 10.78 -23.53 -8.46
CA SER A 23 11.51 -24.75 -8.09
C SER A 23 11.03 -25.84 -9.02
N ALA A 24 11.82 -26.10 -10.06
CA ALA A 24 11.49 -27.11 -11.02
C ALA A 24 11.60 -28.39 -10.22
N ASN A 25 10.47 -29.08 -10.10
CA ASN A 25 10.47 -30.48 -9.76
C ASN A 25 11.61 -31.13 -10.55
N GLU A 26 12.40 -31.95 -9.85
CA GLU A 26 13.36 -32.86 -10.45
C GLU A 26 12.69 -33.53 -11.66
N ASP A 27 13.14 -33.18 -12.87
CA ASP A 27 12.98 -33.89 -14.16
C ASP A 27 13.03 -32.87 -15.31
N ASP A 28 14.23 -32.37 -15.65
CA ASP A 28 14.61 -32.09 -17.05
C ASP A 28 16.11 -31.72 -17.11
N GLU A 29 16.91 -32.68 -17.56
CA GLU A 29 18.28 -32.47 -18.02
C GLU A 29 18.24 -31.81 -19.41
N GLU A 30 18.66 -30.55 -19.55
CA GLU A 30 19.40 -30.15 -20.74
C GLU A 30 20.29 -28.93 -20.49
N ALA A 31 21.51 -29.04 -21.02
CA ALA A 31 22.65 -28.21 -20.74
C ALA A 31 22.58 -26.83 -21.45
N GLY A 32 22.91 -25.78 -20.70
CA GLY A 32 23.22 -24.46 -21.23
C GLY A 32 23.75 -23.57 -20.12
N GLY A 33 25.08 -23.43 -20.03
CA GLY A 33 25.75 -22.68 -18.98
C GLY A 33 25.46 -21.19 -19.06
N GLU A 34 24.72 -20.69 -18.08
CA GLU A 34 24.82 -19.32 -17.58
C GLU A 34 25.20 -19.43 -16.11
N GLU A 35 26.23 -18.69 -15.70
CA GLU A 35 26.79 -18.72 -14.36
C GLU A 35 25.69 -18.38 -13.34
N LYS A 36 25.25 -19.38 -12.57
CA LYS A 36 24.40 -19.18 -11.40
C LYS A 36 25.21 -18.38 -10.37
N GLU A 37 24.94 -17.08 -10.27
CA GLU A 37 25.26 -16.30 -9.08
C GLU A 37 24.67 -17.03 -7.85
N PRO A 38 25.40 -17.14 -6.72
CA PRO A 38 25.02 -18.00 -5.60
C PRO A 38 23.68 -17.55 -4.97
N PRO A 39 22.68 -18.43 -4.83
CA PRO A 39 21.31 -18.06 -4.45
C PRO A 39 21.09 -18.01 -2.93
N GLN A 40 21.99 -17.42 -2.13
CA GLN A 40 21.92 -17.58 -0.66
C GLN A 40 21.97 -16.30 0.17
N GLU A 41 22.65 -15.23 -0.25
CA GLU A 41 22.78 -14.01 0.57
C GLU A 41 21.56 -13.08 0.45
N GLU A 42 21.07 -12.79 -0.77
CA GLU A 42 19.89 -11.93 -0.99
C GLU A 42 18.64 -12.46 -0.24
N SER A 43 18.45 -13.78 -0.17
CA SER A 43 17.28 -14.37 0.52
C SER A 43 17.30 -14.19 2.04
N ILE A 44 18.48 -14.07 2.66
CA ILE A 44 18.63 -13.96 4.11
C ILE A 44 18.39 -12.52 4.55
N GLU A 45 18.91 -11.55 3.80
CA GLU A 45 18.71 -10.13 4.07
C GLU A 45 17.24 -9.73 3.93
N ASP A 46 16.57 -10.15 2.85
CA ASP A 46 15.13 -9.92 2.65
C ASP A 46 14.28 -10.50 3.79
N GLN A 47 14.61 -11.71 4.24
CA GLN A 47 13.93 -12.34 5.37
C GLN A 47 14.19 -11.59 6.68
N TRP A 48 15.41 -11.10 6.87
CA TRP A 48 15.75 -10.32 8.05
C TRP A 48 15.02 -8.97 8.07
N ASP A 49 14.90 -8.31 6.92
CA ASP A 49 14.15 -7.05 6.78
C ASP A 49 12.67 -7.25 7.09
N ILE A 50 12.02 -8.28 6.51
CA ILE A 50 10.61 -8.60 6.78
C ILE A 50 10.37 -8.88 8.29
N LEU A 51 11.34 -9.52 8.95
CA LEU A 51 11.21 -9.89 10.36
C LEU A 51 11.44 -8.72 11.33
N ASN A 52 12.08 -7.63 10.89
CA ASN A 52 12.44 -6.49 11.73
C ASN A 52 11.75 -5.17 11.35
N ASP A 53 11.04 -5.10 10.22
CA ASP A 53 10.24 -3.95 9.79
C ASP A 53 9.04 -3.69 10.74
N GLU A 54 8.59 -2.44 10.79
CA GLU A 54 7.37 -1.98 11.46
C GLU A 54 6.12 -2.80 11.12
N PHE A 55 6.02 -3.36 9.90
CA PHE A 55 4.87 -4.17 9.46
C PHE A 55 4.92 -5.64 9.87
N LYS A 56 5.98 -6.12 10.51
CA LYS A 56 6.10 -7.52 10.94
C LYS A 56 4.89 -8.01 11.73
N SER A 57 4.45 -7.20 12.70
CA SER A 57 3.30 -7.50 13.57
C SER A 57 1.99 -7.71 12.80
N TYR A 58 1.83 -7.00 11.68
CA TYR A 58 0.70 -7.15 10.77
C TYR A 58 0.77 -8.47 9.99
N PHE A 59 1.94 -8.80 9.42
CA PHE A 59 2.13 -10.05 8.67
C PHE A 59 2.07 -11.30 9.55
N ASP A 60 2.51 -11.19 10.81
CA ASP A 60 2.36 -12.21 11.85
C ASP A 60 0.89 -12.37 12.32
N LYS A 61 -0.02 -11.49 11.87
CA LYS A 61 -1.45 -11.45 12.25
C LYS A 61 -1.67 -11.38 13.76
N SER A 62 -0.76 -10.70 14.46
CA SER A 62 -0.80 -10.55 15.92
C SER A 62 -1.94 -9.66 16.41
N TYR A 63 -2.48 -8.80 15.53
CA TYR A 63 -3.63 -7.94 15.82
C TYR A 63 -4.55 -7.85 14.60
N VAL A 64 -5.77 -7.33 14.81
CA VAL A 64 -6.71 -7.04 13.73
C VAL A 64 -6.57 -5.56 13.35
N PRO A 65 -6.25 -5.23 12.08
CA PRO A 65 -6.08 -3.85 11.66
C PRO A 65 -7.39 -3.08 11.83
N LYS A 66 -7.27 -1.85 12.31
CA LYS A 66 -8.38 -0.94 12.56
C LYS A 66 -8.04 0.40 11.94
N VAL A 67 -8.80 0.77 10.92
CA VAL A 67 -8.45 1.89 10.04
C VAL A 67 -9.42 3.03 10.23
N ILE A 68 -8.92 4.25 10.40
CA ILE A 68 -9.75 5.46 10.42
C ILE A 68 -9.60 6.21 9.11
N ILE A 69 -10.71 6.41 8.39
CA ILE A 69 -10.75 7.17 7.14
C ILE A 69 -11.32 8.54 7.43
N THR A 70 -10.57 9.59 7.10
CA THR A 70 -11.00 10.98 7.23
C THR A 70 -10.66 11.79 5.99
N SER A 71 -11.15 13.02 5.92
CA SER A 71 -10.88 13.95 4.82
C SER A 71 -10.12 15.18 5.25
N GLY A 72 -9.78 16.02 4.26
CA GLY A 72 -9.60 17.46 4.42
C GLY A 72 -10.79 18.16 5.10
N ASP A 73 -10.65 19.47 5.34
CA ASP A 73 -11.72 20.26 5.96
C ASP A 73 -12.84 20.50 4.96
N ASN A 74 -14.10 20.35 5.39
CA ASN A 74 -15.29 20.56 4.57
C ASN A 74 -15.24 19.87 3.18
N PRO A 75 -15.17 18.53 3.13
CA PRO A 75 -15.08 17.79 1.87
C PRO A 75 -16.33 17.97 1.00
N HIS A 76 -16.15 17.95 -0.32
CA HIS A 76 -17.25 17.99 -1.27
C HIS A 76 -17.90 16.61 -1.50
N SER A 77 -19.11 16.61 -2.08
CA SER A 77 -19.91 15.40 -2.32
C SER A 77 -19.18 14.28 -3.06
N ARG A 78 -18.33 14.62 -4.03
CA ARG A 78 -17.51 13.64 -4.78
C ARG A 78 -16.51 12.93 -3.86
N SER A 79 -15.79 13.68 -3.03
CA SER A 79 -14.82 13.15 -2.07
C SER A 79 -15.51 12.37 -0.95
N ILE A 80 -16.68 12.83 -0.48
CA ILE A 80 -17.52 12.11 0.47
C ILE A 80 -17.95 10.75 -0.08
N THR A 81 -18.38 10.72 -1.34
CA THR A 81 -18.78 9.47 -2.02
C THR A 81 -17.59 8.53 -2.13
N PHE A 82 -16.44 9.04 -2.55
CA PHE A 82 -15.20 8.28 -2.64
C PHE A 82 -14.76 7.70 -1.27
N MET A 83 -14.82 8.48 -0.18
CA MET A 83 -14.52 7.97 1.16
C MET A 83 -15.44 6.83 1.60
N LYS A 84 -16.74 6.94 1.30
CA LYS A 84 -17.73 5.88 1.62
C LYS A 84 -17.48 4.61 0.80
N GLU A 85 -16.96 4.73 -0.41
CA GLU A 85 -16.53 3.57 -1.20
C GLU A 85 -15.25 2.98 -0.62
N LEU A 86 -14.28 3.82 -0.27
CA LEU A 86 -13.02 3.39 0.34
C LEU A 86 -13.24 2.63 1.65
N SER A 87 -14.19 3.08 2.49
CA SER A 87 -14.53 2.40 3.75
C SER A 87 -15.19 1.04 3.54
N ARG A 88 -15.71 0.74 2.35
CA ARG A 88 -16.25 -0.58 2.00
C ARG A 88 -15.17 -1.51 1.43
N MET A 89 -14.11 -0.94 0.86
CA MET A 89 -12.99 -1.70 0.30
C MET A 89 -12.04 -2.19 1.40
N ILE A 90 -11.78 -1.35 2.40
CA ILE A 90 -10.86 -1.67 3.49
C ILE A 90 -11.64 -2.33 4.63
N PRO A 91 -11.25 -3.53 5.08
CA PRO A 91 -11.89 -4.18 6.22
C PRO A 91 -11.65 -3.39 7.51
N ASN A 92 -12.62 -3.40 8.41
CA ASN A 92 -12.55 -2.70 9.71
C ASN A 92 -12.23 -1.20 9.61
N ALA A 93 -12.60 -0.58 8.49
CA ALA A 93 -12.44 0.85 8.29
C ALA A 93 -13.65 1.63 8.82
N GLU A 94 -13.39 2.62 9.67
CA GLU A 94 -14.38 3.53 10.20
C GLU A 94 -14.23 4.92 9.58
N LEU A 95 -15.35 5.52 9.18
CA LEU A 95 -15.36 6.83 8.54
C LEU A 95 -15.56 7.92 9.59
N PHE A 96 -14.58 8.81 9.71
CA PHE A 96 -14.55 9.84 10.75
C PHE A 96 -14.64 11.25 10.16
N TRP A 97 -15.70 11.96 10.53
CA TRP A 97 -15.92 13.35 10.16
C TRP A 97 -15.11 14.29 11.06
N ARG A 98 -14.13 14.97 10.47
CA ARG A 98 -13.14 15.79 11.19
C ARG A 98 -13.74 16.95 11.98
N ASN A 99 -14.87 17.52 11.56
CA ASN A 99 -15.55 18.66 12.19
C ASN A 99 -14.58 19.76 12.69
N LYS A 100 -13.70 20.27 11.80
CA LYS A 100 -12.65 21.27 12.09
C LYS A 100 -11.57 20.86 13.10
N SER A 101 -11.50 19.58 13.49
CA SER A 101 -10.38 19.06 14.29
C SER A 101 -9.09 19.09 13.48
N SER A 102 -7.96 19.36 14.14
CA SER A 102 -6.66 19.22 13.48
C SER A 102 -6.33 17.75 13.27
N ILE A 103 -5.55 17.45 12.22
CA ILE A 103 -5.09 16.08 11.93
C ILE A 103 -4.33 15.50 13.14
N LYS A 104 -3.51 16.32 13.81
CA LYS A 104 -2.77 15.92 15.02
C LYS A 104 -3.71 15.38 16.11
N LYS A 105 -4.83 16.05 16.38
CA LYS A 105 -5.82 15.61 17.37
C LYS A 105 -6.50 14.30 16.97
N ILE A 106 -6.72 14.09 15.67
CA ILE A 106 -7.28 12.83 15.16
C ILE A 106 -6.28 11.69 15.37
N ILE A 107 -4.98 11.94 15.12
CA ILE A 107 -3.93 10.94 15.33
C ILE A 107 -3.82 10.61 16.83
N GLU A 108 -3.71 11.62 17.69
CA GLU A 108 -3.68 11.43 19.15
C GLU A 108 -4.88 10.62 19.65
N GLY A 109 -6.10 11.02 19.27
CA GLY A 109 -7.32 10.28 19.61
C GLY A 109 -7.47 8.93 18.91
N GLY A 110 -6.78 8.72 17.79
CA GLY A 110 -6.70 7.44 17.08
C GLY A 110 -5.85 6.44 17.85
N VAL A 111 -4.67 6.88 18.31
CA VAL A 111 -3.78 6.10 19.17
C VAL A 111 -4.48 5.71 20.48
N GLU A 112 -5.17 6.66 21.12
CA GLU A 112 -5.95 6.40 22.35
C GLU A 112 -7.07 5.35 22.16
N ARG A 113 -7.57 5.19 20.92
CA ARG A 113 -8.64 4.25 20.56
C ARG A 113 -8.14 3.00 19.83
N GLU A 114 -6.83 2.78 19.86
CA GLU A 114 -6.15 1.61 19.30
C GLU A 114 -6.41 1.47 17.79
N TYR A 115 -6.42 2.58 17.05
CA TYR A 115 -6.36 2.55 15.59
C TYR A 115 -4.94 2.26 15.13
N THR A 116 -4.82 1.42 14.11
CA THR A 116 -3.54 0.97 13.56
C THR A 116 -3.13 1.85 12.39
N ASP A 117 -4.10 2.36 11.63
CA ASP A 117 -3.82 3.14 10.43
C ASP A 117 -4.81 4.30 10.29
N VAL A 118 -4.29 5.45 9.83
CA VAL A 118 -5.10 6.60 9.44
C VAL A 118 -4.98 6.85 7.94
N VAL A 119 -6.12 7.01 7.29
CA VAL A 119 -6.23 7.35 5.88
C VAL A 119 -6.86 8.73 5.75
N ILE A 120 -6.15 9.65 5.13
CA ILE A 120 -6.58 11.03 4.92
C ILE A 120 -6.79 11.27 3.44
N VAL A 121 -8.03 11.53 3.05
CA VAL A 121 -8.39 11.89 1.68
C VAL A 121 -8.31 13.40 1.48
N ASN A 122 -7.44 13.82 0.57
CA ASN A 122 -7.32 15.20 0.13
C ASN A 122 -8.11 15.46 -1.15
N GLU A 123 -8.62 16.69 -1.26
CA GLU A 123 -9.34 17.15 -2.45
C GLU A 123 -8.74 18.45 -2.98
N ASN A 124 -8.82 18.62 -4.29
CA ASN A 124 -8.56 19.87 -4.98
C ASN A 124 -9.63 20.09 -6.06
N ASN A 125 -10.11 21.32 -6.19
CA ASN A 125 -11.18 21.68 -7.13
C ASN A 125 -12.39 20.71 -7.09
N ARG A 126 -12.84 20.38 -5.87
CA ARG A 126 -13.97 19.47 -5.59
C ARG A 126 -13.79 18.04 -6.11
N LYS A 127 -12.55 17.63 -6.36
CA LYS A 127 -12.19 16.27 -6.80
C LYS A 127 -11.14 15.69 -5.85
N PRO A 128 -11.26 14.42 -5.45
CA PRO A 128 -10.20 13.75 -4.70
C PRO A 128 -8.93 13.72 -5.54
N ASN A 129 -7.80 14.14 -4.96
CA ASN A 129 -6.52 14.29 -5.68
C ASN A 129 -5.35 13.59 -4.98
N GLY A 130 -5.51 13.22 -3.71
CA GLY A 130 -4.46 12.55 -2.97
C GLY A 130 -4.99 11.78 -1.77
N ILE A 131 -4.24 10.78 -1.37
CA ILE A 131 -4.45 10.02 -0.14
C ILE A 131 -3.14 10.01 0.64
N VAL A 132 -3.24 10.21 1.94
CA VAL A 132 -2.15 9.97 2.89
C VAL A 132 -2.53 8.78 3.74
N ILE A 133 -1.67 7.79 3.83
CA ILE A 133 -1.82 6.63 4.73
C ILE A 133 -0.67 6.70 5.72
N SER A 134 -0.97 6.64 7.01
CA SER A 134 0.03 6.63 8.07
C SER A 134 -0.28 5.50 9.04
N HIS A 135 0.74 4.69 9.31
CA HIS A 135 0.68 3.64 10.31
C HIS A 135 0.96 4.25 11.70
N LEU A 136 0.13 3.90 12.69
CA LEU A 136 0.14 4.47 14.04
C LEU A 136 0.68 3.42 15.04
N PRO A 137 1.30 3.84 16.16
CA PRO A 137 1.54 5.22 16.58
C PRO A 137 2.75 5.89 15.91
N ASP A 138 3.80 5.12 15.60
CA ASP A 138 5.09 5.63 15.09
C ASP A 138 5.53 4.86 13.84
N GLY A 139 4.63 4.73 12.86
CA GLY A 139 4.89 4.00 11.63
C GLY A 139 5.13 4.88 10.40
N PRO A 140 5.49 4.27 9.25
CA PRO A 140 5.75 5.00 8.02
C PRO A 140 4.49 5.70 7.49
N THR A 141 4.71 6.75 6.71
CA THR A 141 3.64 7.51 6.05
C THR A 141 3.83 7.50 4.53
N ALA A 142 2.83 7.01 3.82
CA ALA A 142 2.80 7.00 2.37
C ALA A 142 1.85 8.09 1.85
N HIS A 143 2.33 8.89 0.90
CA HIS A 143 1.54 9.90 0.21
C HIS A 143 1.34 9.51 -1.25
N PHE A 144 0.09 9.32 -1.64
CA PHE A 144 -0.31 8.95 -2.99
C PHE A 144 -0.99 10.12 -3.68
N LYS A 145 -0.54 10.46 -4.88
CA LYS A 145 -1.29 11.31 -5.81
C LYS A 145 -2.26 10.44 -6.60
N ILE A 146 -3.53 10.80 -6.58
CA ILE A 146 -4.56 10.06 -7.30
C ILE A 146 -5.03 10.88 -8.49
N SER A 147 -5.17 10.22 -9.62
CA SER A 147 -5.69 10.82 -10.86
C SER A 147 -6.85 9.97 -11.38
N ASN A 148 -7.76 10.61 -12.12
CA ASN A 148 -8.87 9.94 -12.82
C ASN A 148 -9.77 9.06 -11.93
N VAL A 149 -10.10 9.51 -10.71
CA VAL A 149 -11.02 8.81 -9.81
C VAL A 149 -12.42 8.71 -10.42
N LYS A 150 -12.90 7.48 -10.61
CA LYS A 150 -14.29 7.16 -10.99
C LYS A 150 -14.95 6.44 -9.84
N THR A 151 -16.11 6.92 -9.41
CA THR A 151 -16.92 6.26 -8.38
C THR A 151 -17.81 5.19 -9.00
N THR A 152 -18.38 4.30 -8.20
CA THR A 152 -19.23 3.19 -8.66
C THR A 152 -20.35 3.65 -9.60
N PRO A 153 -21.07 4.77 -9.35
CA PRO A 153 -22.09 5.27 -10.28
C PRO A 153 -21.54 5.74 -11.63
N GLU A 154 -20.25 6.04 -11.73
CA GLU A 154 -19.57 6.46 -12.96
C GLU A 154 -18.97 5.28 -13.73
N MET A 155 -18.95 4.07 -13.14
CA MET A 155 -18.56 2.84 -13.81
C MET A 155 -19.68 2.43 -14.77
N LYS A 156 -19.33 2.20 -16.04
CA LYS A 156 -20.23 1.73 -17.09
C LYS A 156 -20.03 0.24 -17.32
#